data_AF-A0A021XB43-F1
#
_entry.id   AF-A0A021XB43-F1
#
_cell.length_a   1.000
_cell.length_b   1.000
_cell.length_c   1.000
_cell.angle_alpha   90.00
_cell.angle_beta   90.00
_cell.angle_gamma   90.00
#
_symmetry.space_group_name_H-M   'P 1'
#
loop_
_entity.id
_entity.type
_entity.pdbx_description
1 polymer ?
#
loop_
_entity_poly.entity_id
_entity_poly.type
_entity_poly.pdbx_seq_one_letter_code
_entity_poly.pdbx_strand_id
1 'polypeptide(L)'
;MHVTNHGGMRVRERLGIPKKAVERMAALALSEGKRHADFAGSMRRYLDGVFLEHRSANNLRVYAQHVFVFSGEALITAWQLPAKYRNSKAVLS
;
A
#
# COMPACT_ATOMS: atom_id res chain seq x y z
N MET A 1 -13.64 -6.01 4.04
CA MET A 1 -12.64 -5.43 3.11
C MET A 1 -13.22 -5.34 1.70
N HIS A 2 -13.05 -4.20 1.02
CA HIS A 2 -13.66 -3.92 -0.29
C HIS A 2 -12.61 -3.32 -1.25
N VAL A 3 -12.62 -3.70 -2.52
CA VAL A 3 -11.75 -3.10 -3.54
C VAL A 3 -12.57 -2.21 -4.46
N THR A 4 -12.29 -0.90 -4.44
CA THR A 4 -12.94 0.02 -5.38
C THR A 4 -12.51 -0.28 -6.82
N ASN A 5 -13.34 0.07 -7.80
CA ASN A 5 -12.98 -0.07 -9.22
C ASN A 5 -11.64 0.61 -9.54
N HIS A 6 -11.43 1.81 -8.97
CA HIS A 6 -10.18 2.55 -9.14
C HIS A 6 -8.99 1.83 -8.50
N GLY A 7 -9.12 1.41 -7.23
CA GLY A 7 -8.07 0.68 -6.52
C GLY A 7 -7.68 -0.61 -7.24
N GLY A 8 -8.66 -1.38 -7.70
CA GLY A 8 -8.42 -2.61 -8.44
C GLY A 8 -7.76 -2.38 -9.80
N MET A 9 -8.13 -1.31 -10.52
CA MET A 9 -7.44 -0.90 -11.74
C MET A 9 -5.96 -0.58 -11.48
N ARG A 10 -5.69 0.21 -10.43
CA ARG A 10 -4.32 0.63 -10.07
C ARG A 10 -3.43 -0.53 -9.66
N VAL A 11 -3.96 -1.51 -8.92
CA VAL A 11 -3.24 -2.74 -8.57
C VAL A 11 -2.83 -3.52 -9.83
N ARG A 12 -3.73 -3.66 -10.82
CA ARG A 12 -3.43 -4.39 -12.06
C ARG A 12 -2.36 -3.68 -12.88
N GLU A 13 -2.57 -2.40 -13.16
CA GLU A 13 -1.73 -1.63 -14.09
C GLU A 13 -0.36 -1.31 -13.51
N ARG A 14 -0.28 -0.98 -12.21
CA ARG A 14 0.97 -0.51 -11.58
C ARG A 14 1.77 -1.62 -10.93
N LEU A 15 1.11 -2.68 -10.48
CA LEU A 15 1.77 -3.77 -9.76
C LEU A 15 1.87 -5.06 -10.59
N GLY A 16 1.22 -5.10 -11.77
CA GLY A 16 1.20 -6.30 -12.61
C GLY A 16 0.41 -7.48 -12.01
N ILE A 17 -0.42 -7.22 -10.99
CA ILE A 17 -1.18 -8.25 -10.29
C ILE A 17 -2.44 -8.59 -11.13
N PRO A 18 -2.70 -9.87 -11.45
CA PRO A 18 -3.85 -10.23 -12.26
C PRO A 18 -5.16 -9.95 -11.51
N LYS A 19 -6.24 -9.63 -12.25
CA LYS A 19 -7.57 -9.27 -11.69
C LYS A 19 -8.03 -10.23 -10.58
N LYS A 20 -7.87 -11.55 -10.80
CA LYS A 20 -8.25 -12.61 -9.85
C LYS A 20 -7.50 -12.59 -8.51
N ALA A 21 -6.34 -11.93 -8.45
CA ALA A 21 -5.50 -11.87 -7.25
C ALA A 21 -5.58 -10.51 -6.53
N VAL A 22 -6.25 -9.51 -7.11
CA VAL A 22 -6.33 -8.15 -6.57
C VAL A 22 -6.90 -8.16 -5.16
N GLU A 23 -8.04 -8.83 -4.97
CA GLU A 23 -8.75 -8.86 -3.69
C GLU A 23 -7.92 -9.55 -2.62
N ARG A 24 -7.35 -10.73 -2.92
CA ARG A 24 -6.42 -11.43 -2.03
C ARG A 24 -5.23 -10.54 -1.63
N MET A 25 -4.59 -9.88 -2.60
CA MET A 25 -3.42 -9.04 -2.33
C MET A 25 -3.75 -7.84 -1.44
N ALA A 26 -4.90 -7.23 -1.66
CA ALA A 26 -5.32 -6.09 -0.88
C ALA A 26 -5.84 -6.50 0.51
N ALA A 27 -6.44 -7.68 0.66
CA ALA A 27 -6.80 -8.25 1.96
C ALA A 27 -5.54 -8.51 2.81
N LEU A 28 -4.52 -9.16 2.22
CA LEU A 28 -3.23 -9.39 2.87
C LEU A 28 -2.54 -8.07 3.25
N ALA A 29 -2.55 -7.08 2.37
CA ALA A 29 -2.00 -5.77 2.69
C ALA A 29 -2.73 -5.08 3.85
N LEU A 30 -4.04 -5.26 3.96
CA LEU A 30 -4.82 -4.69 5.06
C LEU A 30 -4.54 -5.39 6.40
N SER A 31 -4.42 -6.71 6.41
CA SER A 31 -4.22 -7.51 7.63
C SER A 31 -2.76 -7.59 8.08
N GLU A 32 -1.83 -7.79 7.14
CA GLU A 32 -0.41 -8.07 7.41
C GLU A 32 0.50 -6.88 7.07
N GLY A 33 -0.01 -5.88 6.33
CA GLY A 33 0.80 -4.74 5.91
C GLY A 33 1.22 -3.86 7.07
N LYS A 34 2.48 -3.43 7.03
CA LYS A 34 3.04 -2.49 7.99
C LYS A 34 2.46 -1.10 7.78
N ARG A 35 2.11 -0.43 8.86
CA ARG A 35 1.69 0.97 8.85
C ARG A 35 2.90 1.84 8.62
N HIS A 36 2.69 3.07 8.15
CA HIS A 36 3.75 4.06 8.11
C HIS A 36 4.47 4.22 9.46
N ALA A 37 3.82 3.95 10.61
CA ALA A 37 4.38 4.08 11.97
C ALA A 37 5.40 3.01 12.33
N ASP A 38 5.40 1.91 11.59
CA ASP A 38 6.31 0.80 11.80
C ASP A 38 7.66 1.03 11.07
N PHE A 39 7.79 2.15 10.35
CA PHE A 39 9.01 2.56 9.65
C PHE A 39 9.66 3.78 10.31
N ALA A 40 10.95 3.96 10.03
CA ALA A 40 11.75 5.08 10.54
C ALA A 40 12.46 5.86 9.41
N GLY A 41 13.05 7.00 9.78
CA GLY A 41 13.96 7.76 8.92
C GLY A 41 13.34 8.29 7.64
N SER A 42 14.07 8.16 6.52
CA SER A 42 13.64 8.69 5.22
C SER A 42 12.45 7.95 4.62
N MET A 43 12.22 6.69 4.99
CA MET A 43 11.07 5.92 4.51
C MET A 43 9.79 6.36 5.23
N ARG A 44 9.84 6.53 6.55
CA ARG A 44 8.74 7.10 7.34
C ARG A 44 8.29 8.44 6.77
N ARG A 45 9.24 9.37 6.54
CA ARG A 45 8.95 10.69 5.97
C ARG A 45 8.25 10.63 4.61
N TYR A 46 8.67 9.70 3.75
CA TYR A 46 8.01 9.46 2.47
C TYR A 46 6.55 8.99 2.65
N LEU A 47 6.35 7.97 3.50
CA LEU A 47 5.01 7.42 3.75
C LEU A 47 4.08 8.43 4.46
N ASP A 48 4.62 9.28 5.33
CA ASP A 48 3.89 10.37 5.96
C ASP A 48 3.41 11.39 4.94
N GLY A 49 4.26 11.78 3.99
CA GLY A 49 3.87 12.68 2.90
C GLY A 49 2.70 12.11 2.10
N VAL A 50 2.78 10.83 1.74
CA VAL A 50 1.68 10.12 1.05
C VAL A 50 0.40 10.12 1.88
N PHE A 51 0.50 9.78 3.17
CA PHE A 51 -0.64 9.72 4.07
C PHE A 51 -1.35 11.08 4.18
N LEU A 52 -0.58 12.16 4.30
CA LEU A 52 -1.09 13.53 4.40
C LEU A 52 -1.71 14.03 3.08
N GLU A 53 -1.18 13.60 1.93
CA GLU A 53 -1.76 13.94 0.62
C GLU A 53 -3.14 13.29 0.43
N HIS A 54 -3.30 12.05 0.90
CA HIS A 54 -4.52 11.27 0.73
C HIS A 54 -5.43 11.41 1.94
N ARG A 55 -5.78 12.65 2.35
CA ARG A 55 -6.49 12.97 3.61
C ARG A 55 -7.72 12.12 3.94
N SER A 56 -8.47 11.63 2.94
CA SER A 56 -9.63 10.75 3.14
C SER A 56 -9.24 9.29 3.41
N ALA A 57 -8.05 8.87 2.99
CA ALA A 57 -7.49 7.57 3.25
C ALA A 57 -6.72 7.57 4.57
N ASN A 58 -7.38 7.08 5.60
CA ASN A 58 -6.87 7.02 6.97
C ASN A 58 -6.02 5.78 7.25
N ASN A 59 -5.76 4.92 6.26
CA ASN A 59 -5.08 3.66 6.47
C ASN A 59 -4.10 3.35 5.33
N LEU A 60 -2.82 3.67 5.56
CA LEU A 60 -1.71 3.35 4.65
C LEU A 60 -1.00 2.08 5.12
N ARG A 61 -0.81 1.15 4.18
CA ARG A 61 -0.14 -0.13 4.40
C ARG A 61 0.98 -0.36 3.39
N VAL A 62 2.10 -0.86 3.87
CA VAL A 62 3.20 -1.36 3.05
C VAL A 62 3.20 -2.87 3.14
N TYR A 63 3.07 -3.54 1.99
CA TYR A 63 3.05 -5.00 1.90
C TYR A 63 3.67 -5.46 0.59
N ALA A 64 4.50 -6.51 0.64
CA ALA A 64 5.17 -7.08 -0.53
C ALA A 64 5.84 -6.01 -1.42
N GLN A 65 6.52 -5.04 -0.81
CA GLN A 65 7.19 -3.91 -1.48
C GLN A 65 6.26 -2.92 -2.23
N HIS A 66 4.97 -2.96 -1.94
CA HIS A 66 3.96 -2.06 -2.50
C HIS A 66 3.34 -1.21 -1.40
N VAL A 67 2.88 -0.02 -1.78
CA VAL A 67 2.06 0.87 -0.96
C VAL A 67 0.60 0.65 -1.34
N PHE A 68 -0.24 0.42 -0.35
CA PHE A 68 -1.68 0.32 -0.45
C PHE A 68 -2.32 1.39 0.43
N VAL A 69 -3.31 2.09 -0.12
CA VAL A 69 -3.98 3.20 0.56
C VAL A 69 -5.47 2.89 0.65
N PHE A 70 -5.98 2.85 1.87
CA PHE A 70 -7.35 2.49 2.21
C PHE A 70 -8.09 3.65 2.89
N SER A 71 -9.39 3.73 2.62
CA SER A 71 -10.34 4.49 3.44
C SER A 71 -11.13 3.48 4.26
N GLY A 72 -10.82 3.37 5.55
CA GLY A 72 -11.26 2.24 6.38
C GLY A 72 -10.70 0.93 5.84
N GLU A 73 -11.57 0.07 5.32
CA GLU A 73 -11.21 -1.21 4.67
C GLU A 73 -11.37 -1.18 3.13
N ALA A 74 -11.71 -0.04 2.56
CA ALA A 74 -11.89 0.11 1.12
C ALA A 74 -10.56 0.50 0.45
N LEU A 75 -10.03 -0.33 -0.44
CA LEU A 75 -8.82 -0.02 -1.20
C LEU A 75 -9.11 1.09 -2.23
N ILE A 76 -8.43 2.22 -2.08
CA ILE A 76 -8.58 3.39 -2.96
C ILE A 76 -7.54 3.38 -4.09
N THR A 77 -6.27 3.11 -3.76
CA THR A 77 -5.17 3.14 -4.73
C THR A 77 -3.97 2.34 -4.22
N ALA A 78 -3.07 1.96 -5.12
CA ALA A 78 -1.83 1.27 -4.81
C ALA A 78 -0.74 1.59 -5.84
N TRP A 79 0.53 1.44 -5.45
CA TRP A 79 1.70 1.57 -6.34
C TRP A 79 2.94 0.91 -5.71
N GLN A 80 3.98 0.71 -6.52
CA GLN A 80 5.24 0.15 -6.04
C GLN A 80 5.99 1.17 -5.17
N LEU A 81 6.61 0.72 -4.08
CA LEU A 81 7.53 1.59 -3.34
C LEU A 81 8.60 2.17 -4.28
N PRO A 82 9.09 3.39 -4.01
CA PRO A 82 10.29 3.91 -4.68
C PRO A 82 11.46 2.93 -4.57
N ALA A 83 12.25 2.78 -5.64
CA ALA A 83 13.32 1.78 -5.73
C ALA A 83 14.29 1.81 -4.53
N LYS A 84 14.62 3.01 -4.02
CA LYS A 84 15.49 3.21 -2.85
C LYS A 84 14.97 2.62 -1.53
N TYR A 85 13.68 2.30 -1.43
CA TYR A 85 13.07 1.69 -0.24
C TYR A 85 12.76 0.20 -0.43
N ARG A 86 12.85 -0.29 -1.67
CA ARG A 86 12.69 -1.71 -2.00
C ARG A 86 13.84 -2.50 -1.38
N ASN A 87 13.58 -3.77 -1.05
CA ASN A 87 14.54 -4.69 -0.46
C ASN A 87 15.21 -4.24 0.86
N SER A 88 14.69 -3.21 1.52
CA SER A 88 15.16 -2.86 2.86
C SER A 88 14.70 -3.92 3.87
N LYS A 89 15.52 -4.22 4.89
CA LYS A 89 15.17 -5.18 5.95
C LYS A 89 13.81 -4.87 6.58
N ALA A 90 13.46 -3.60 6.74
CA ALA A 90 12.19 -3.16 7.29
C ALA A 90 10.96 -3.54 6.43
N VAL A 91 11.13 -3.70 5.12
CA VAL A 91 10.05 -4.06 4.18
C VAL A 91 9.96 -5.58 3.95
N LEU A 92 11.07 -6.29 4.12
CA LEU A 92 11.17 -7.74 3.91
C LEU A 92 10.93 -8.57 5.19
N SER A 93 11.03 -7.96 6.38
CA SER A 93 10.67 -8.59 7.65
C SER A 93 9.17 -8.63 7.89
#